data_AF-A0A1D6EUR9-F1
#
_entry.id   AF-A0A1D6EUR9-F1
#
_cell.length_a   1.000
_cell.length_b   1.000
_cell.length_c   1.000
_cell.angle_alpha   90.00
_cell.angle_beta   90.00
_cell.angle_gamma   90.00
#
_symmetry.space_group_name_H-M   'P 1'
#
loop_
_entity.id
_entity.type
_entity.pdbx_description
1 polymer ?
#
loop_
_entity_poly.entity_id
_entity_poly.type
_entity_poly.pdbx_seq_one_letter_code
_entity_poly.pdbx_strand_id
1 'polypeptide(L)'
;MDDAESASRAGRRRAAAAAGMRLFSPEYYALCAGGGMLAAGATHLAITPLDVLKVNMQVNPMKYNSIFSGLNVLVKEEGPSSLWRGWGGKFFGYGVQGGCRFGLYEYFKKRYSDVLVDSNKSTIYFLSSASAQIIADVGLCPFESVKVRVQTQPMFAKGLVDGFPRVYATEGLSG
;
A
#
# COMPACT_ATOMS: atom_id res chain seq x y z
N MET A 1 -23.25 -17.84 0.22
CA MET A 1 -21.91 -17.39 -0.26
C MET A 1 -21.95 -17.05 -1.75
N ASP A 2 -22.74 -17.77 -2.58
CA ASP A 2 -22.96 -17.45 -4.00
C ASP A 2 -23.66 -16.09 -4.24
N ASP A 3 -24.53 -15.63 -3.34
CA ASP A 3 -25.20 -14.32 -3.47
C ASP A 3 -24.24 -13.14 -3.36
N ALA A 4 -23.23 -13.24 -2.49
CA ALA A 4 -22.21 -12.21 -2.32
C ALA A 4 -21.26 -12.12 -3.53
N GLU A 5 -20.98 -13.25 -4.18
CA GLU A 5 -20.19 -13.27 -5.42
C GLU A 5 -21.00 -12.72 -6.60
N SER A 6 -22.28 -13.12 -6.71
CA SER A 6 -23.19 -12.60 -7.74
C SER A 6 -23.34 -11.08 -7.61
N ALA A 7 -23.52 -10.57 -6.39
CA ALA A 7 -23.56 -9.14 -6.10
C ALA A 7 -22.24 -8.42 -6.42
N SER A 8 -21.09 -9.02 -6.09
CA SER A 8 -19.75 -8.47 -6.40
C SER A 8 -19.44 -8.47 -7.91
N ARG A 9 -19.80 -9.54 -8.63
CA ARG A 9 -19.70 -9.60 -10.11
C ARG A 9 -20.67 -8.63 -10.76
N ALA A 10 -21.89 -8.49 -10.25
CA ALA A 10 -22.87 -7.52 -10.73
C ALA A 10 -22.36 -6.08 -10.53
N GLY A 11 -21.78 -5.77 -9.37
CA GLY A 11 -21.16 -4.47 -9.09
C GLY A 11 -20.00 -4.15 -10.04
N ARG A 12 -19.10 -5.12 -10.27
CA ARG A 12 -17.99 -4.97 -11.23
C ARG A 12 -18.47 -4.85 -12.68
N ARG A 13 -19.50 -5.60 -13.07
CA ARG A 13 -20.14 -5.49 -14.39
C ARG A 13 -20.80 -4.12 -14.59
N ARG A 14 -21.46 -3.59 -13.56
CA ARG A 14 -22.04 -2.23 -13.58
C ARG A 14 -20.95 -1.16 -13.71
N ALA A 15 -19.86 -1.27 -12.95
CA ALA A 15 -18.74 -0.35 -13.05
C ALA A 15 -18.05 -0.42 -14.42
N ALA A 16 -17.83 -1.62 -14.96
CA ALA A 16 -17.25 -1.80 -16.29
C ALA A 16 -18.19 -1.29 -17.40
N ALA A 17 -19.50 -1.55 -17.29
CA ALA A 17 -20.50 -1.05 -18.24
C ALA A 17 -20.63 0.48 -18.20
N ALA A 18 -20.61 1.09 -17.01
CA ALA A 18 -20.63 2.54 -16.86
C ALA A 18 -19.39 3.21 -17.48
N ALA A 19 -18.26 2.51 -17.50
CA ALA A 19 -17.03 2.96 -18.13
C ALA A 19 -16.89 2.52 -19.60
N GLY A 20 -17.89 1.83 -20.18
CA GLY A 20 -17.84 1.32 -21.57
C GLY A 20 -16.81 0.22 -21.81
N MET A 21 -16.27 -0.42 -20.77
CA MET A 21 -15.16 -1.37 -20.84
C MET A 21 -15.61 -2.83 -20.73
N ARG A 22 -14.86 -3.74 -21.36
CA ARG A 22 -15.05 -5.19 -21.21
C ARG A 22 -14.40 -5.70 -19.93
N LEU A 23 -15.10 -6.57 -19.20
CA LEU A 23 -14.60 -7.22 -18.00
C LEU A 23 -13.37 -8.08 -18.34
N PHE A 24 -12.32 -8.00 -17.52
CA PHE A 24 -11.04 -8.70 -17.75
C PHE A 24 -10.30 -8.32 -19.05
N SER A 25 -10.48 -7.07 -19.50
CA SER A 25 -9.64 -6.44 -20.52
C SER A 25 -8.39 -5.79 -19.89
N PRO A 26 -7.36 -5.46 -20.69
CA PRO A 26 -6.21 -4.69 -20.21
C PRO A 26 -6.62 -3.36 -19.56
N GLU A 27 -7.62 -2.68 -20.12
CA GLU A 27 -8.17 -1.43 -19.58
C GLU A 27 -8.83 -1.62 -18.21
N TYR A 28 -9.56 -2.73 -18.03
CA TYR A 28 -10.13 -3.10 -16.74
C TYR A 28 -9.05 -3.32 -15.67
N TYR A 29 -7.98 -4.05 -16.02
CA TYR A 29 -6.86 -4.26 -15.10
C TYR A 29 -6.12 -2.96 -14.77
N ALA A 30 -5.93 -2.09 -15.76
CA ALA A 30 -5.35 -0.77 -15.55
C ALA A 30 -6.23 0.11 -14.64
N LEU A 31 -7.56 0.08 -14.80
CA LEU A 31 -8.47 0.79 -13.92
C LEU A 31 -8.41 0.24 -12.48
N CYS A 32 -8.40 -1.08 -12.32
CA CYS A 32 -8.26 -1.70 -10.99
C CYS A 32 -6.91 -1.37 -10.34
N ALA A 33 -5.82 -1.34 -11.11
CA ALA A 33 -4.51 -0.95 -10.63
C ALA A 33 -4.46 0.55 -10.26
N GLY A 34 -4.96 1.44 -11.12
CA GLY A 34 -4.99 2.87 -10.86
C GLY A 34 -5.87 3.23 -9.66
N GLY A 35 -7.07 2.64 -9.58
CA GLY A 35 -7.97 2.78 -8.44
C GLY A 35 -7.37 2.21 -7.15
N GLY A 36 -6.72 1.06 -7.23
CA GLY A 36 -6.02 0.44 -6.10
C GLY A 36 -4.85 1.28 -5.59
N MET A 37 -4.08 1.89 -6.50
CA MET A 37 -2.97 2.76 -6.18
C MET A 37 -3.44 4.04 -5.46
N LEU A 38 -4.47 4.70 -5.99
CA LEU A 38 -5.02 5.90 -5.36
C LEU A 38 -5.68 5.59 -4.01
N ALA A 39 -6.45 4.51 -3.93
CA ALA A 39 -7.09 4.11 -2.68
C ALA A 39 -6.07 3.80 -1.59
N ALA A 40 -5.09 2.92 -1.87
CA ALA A 40 -4.07 2.55 -0.90
C ALA A 40 -3.18 3.75 -0.52
N GLY A 41 -2.69 4.50 -1.51
CA GLY A 41 -1.86 5.67 -1.26
C GLY A 41 -2.58 6.72 -0.41
N ALA A 42 -3.85 7.04 -0.73
CA ALA A 42 -4.63 8.02 0.02
C ALA A 42 -4.95 7.54 1.45
N THR A 43 -5.31 6.27 1.65
CA THR A 43 -5.55 5.72 2.98
C THR A 43 -4.29 5.78 3.84
N HIS A 44 -3.14 5.38 3.30
CA HIS A 44 -1.87 5.44 4.03
C HIS A 44 -1.38 6.87 4.28
N LEU A 45 -1.68 7.79 3.37
CA LEU A 45 -1.44 9.22 3.58
C LEU A 45 -2.31 9.74 4.74
N ALA A 46 -3.61 9.44 4.75
CA ALA A 46 -4.53 9.89 5.78
C ALA A 46 -4.14 9.39 7.19
N ILE A 47 -3.61 8.18 7.30
CA ILE A 47 -3.17 7.59 8.58
C ILE A 47 -1.73 7.98 8.98
N THR A 48 -1.02 8.73 8.15
CA THR A 48 0.38 9.12 8.39
C THR A 48 0.61 9.76 9.76
N PRO A 49 -0.24 10.69 10.27
CA PRO A 49 -0.06 11.27 11.60
C PRO A 49 -0.06 10.24 12.73
N LEU A 50 -0.94 9.23 12.64
CA LEU A 50 -1.05 8.17 13.65
C LEU A 50 0.15 7.22 13.61
N ASP A 51 0.67 6.93 12.42
CA ASP A 51 1.88 6.12 12.28
C ASP A 51 3.13 6.85 12.81
N VAL A 52 3.25 8.16 12.57
CA VAL A 52 4.36 8.95 13.12
C VAL A 52 4.31 8.94 14.65
N LEU A 53 3.11 9.11 15.22
CA LEU A 53 2.90 8.96 16.65
C LEU A 53 3.29 7.56 17.14
N LYS A 54 2.82 6.50 16.46
CA LYS A 54 3.14 5.11 16.80
C LYS A 54 4.64 4.87 16.88
N VAL A 55 5.41 5.32 15.89
CA VAL A 55 6.87 5.18 15.89
C VAL A 55 7.49 5.94 17.06
N ASN A 56 7.06 7.18 17.34
CA ASN A 56 7.55 7.95 18.48
C ASN A 56 7.26 7.28 19.83
N MET A 57 6.07 6.69 19.98
CA MET A 57 5.70 5.90 21.16
C MET A 57 6.55 4.64 21.32
N GLN A 58 6.89 3.96 20.21
CA GLN A 58 7.74 2.77 20.24
C GLN A 58 9.20 3.08 20.55
N VAL A 59 9.71 4.23 20.09
CA VAL A 59 11.10 4.67 20.35
C VAL A 59 11.24 5.25 21.75
N ASN A 60 10.27 6.06 22.20
CA ASN A 60 10.33 6.78 23.47
C ASN A 60 9.03 6.62 24.29
N PRO A 61 8.77 5.41 24.82
CA PRO A 61 7.51 5.10 25.52
C PRO A 61 7.29 5.93 26.80
N MET A 62 8.37 6.35 27.47
CA MET A 62 8.29 7.20 28.66
C MET A 62 7.82 8.62 28.34
N LYS A 63 8.19 9.15 27.17
CA LYS A 63 7.85 10.51 26.73
C LYS A 63 6.48 10.56 26.07
N TYR A 64 6.16 9.57 25.23
CA TYR A 64 4.89 9.45 24.52
C TYR A 64 4.08 8.28 25.11
N ASN A 65 3.58 8.45 26.34
CA ASN A 65 2.91 7.38 27.08
C ASN A 65 1.42 7.20 26.74
N SER A 66 0.80 8.18 26.08
CA SER A 66 -0.59 8.12 25.65
C SER A 66 -0.79 8.80 24.30
N ILE A 67 -1.81 8.38 23.56
CA ILE A 67 -2.04 8.84 22.17
C ILE A 67 -2.28 10.36 22.12
N PHE A 68 -3.23 10.87 22.91
CA PHE A 68 -3.58 12.30 22.90
C PHE A 68 -2.49 13.19 23.50
N SER A 69 -1.86 12.77 24.60
CA SER A 69 -0.74 13.52 25.18
C SER A 69 0.46 13.49 24.23
N GLY A 70 0.76 12.33 23.66
CA GLY A 70 1.89 12.16 22.74
C GLY A 70 1.74 12.98 21.46
N LEU A 71 0.54 13.06 20.90
CA LEU A 71 0.24 13.98 19.77
C LEU A 71 0.47 15.44 20.16
N ASN A 72 0.01 15.86 21.34
CA ASN A 72 0.16 17.24 21.80
C ASN A 72 1.64 17.59 22.05
N VAL A 73 2.40 16.68 22.68
CA VAL A 73 3.85 16.82 22.89
C VAL A 73 4.57 16.92 21.55
N LEU A 74 4.25 16.03 20.61
CA LEU A 74 4.87 16.02 19.28
C LEU A 74 4.62 17.32 18.50
N VAL A 75 3.38 17.81 18.50
CA VAL A 75 3.03 19.07 17.83
C VAL A 75 3.67 20.28 18.51
N LYS A 76 3.77 20.29 19.84
CA LYS A 76 4.38 21.40 20.60
C LYS A 76 5.89 21.47 20.45
N GLU A 77 6.58 20.33 20.43
CA GLU A 77 8.04 20.29 20.41
C GLU A 77 8.61 20.28 18.98
N GLU A 78 8.01 19.51 18.07
CA GLU A 78 8.52 19.34 16.70
C GLU A 78 7.71 20.09 15.64
N GLY A 79 6.58 20.68 16.03
CA GLY A 79 5.68 21.41 15.15
C GLY A 79 4.68 20.51 14.41
N PRO A 80 3.62 21.10 13.82
CA PRO A 80 2.56 20.36 13.12
C PRO A 80 3.03 19.69 11.82
N SER A 81 4.12 20.17 11.20
CA SER A 81 4.70 19.55 10.01
C SER A 81 5.36 18.20 10.28
N SER A 82 5.73 17.91 11.54
CA SER A 82 6.33 16.63 11.96
C SER A 82 5.41 15.43 11.71
N LEU A 83 4.09 15.63 11.81
CA LEU A 83 3.06 14.61 11.60
C LEU A 83 3.03 14.04 10.18
N TRP A 84 3.59 14.78 9.22
CA TRP A 84 3.61 14.42 7.81
C TRP A 84 5.00 13.93 7.36
N ARG A 85 5.93 13.67 8.29
CA ARG A 85 7.25 13.16 7.93
C ARG A 85 7.16 11.80 7.22
N GLY A 86 7.81 11.72 6.07
CA GLY A 86 7.81 10.50 5.25
C GLY A 86 6.51 10.23 4.48
N TRP A 87 5.60 11.21 4.37
CA TRP A 87 4.32 11.05 3.65
C TRP A 87 4.49 10.55 2.21
N GLY A 88 5.49 11.05 1.49
CA GLY A 88 5.78 10.62 0.12
C GLY A 88 6.15 9.14 0.05
N GLY A 89 6.97 8.67 1.01
CA GLY A 89 7.30 7.25 1.23
C GLY A 89 6.07 6.36 1.21
N LYS A 90 5.10 6.75 2.02
CA LYS A 90 3.86 6.00 2.19
C LYS A 90 2.95 6.09 0.99
N PHE A 91 2.73 7.30 0.48
CA PHE A 91 1.81 7.49 -0.63
C PHE A 91 2.26 6.71 -1.87
N PHE A 92 3.53 6.85 -2.26
CA PHE A 92 4.06 6.16 -3.44
C PHE A 92 4.31 4.68 -3.19
N GLY A 93 4.90 4.30 -2.05
CA GLY A 93 5.17 2.89 -1.73
C GLY A 93 3.89 2.07 -1.64
N TYR A 94 2.95 2.47 -0.76
CA TYR A 94 1.67 1.76 -0.63
C TYR A 94 0.76 1.96 -1.85
N GLY A 95 0.94 3.04 -2.61
CA GLY A 95 0.30 3.21 -3.90
C GLY A 95 0.74 2.15 -4.90
N VAL A 96 2.05 1.93 -5.08
CA VAL A 96 2.58 0.85 -5.94
C VAL A 96 2.09 -0.51 -5.46
N GLN A 97 2.15 -0.78 -4.15
CA GLN A 97 1.63 -2.02 -3.57
C GLN A 97 0.14 -2.21 -3.90
N GLY A 98 -0.67 -1.19 -3.66
CA GLY A 98 -2.11 -1.20 -3.93
C GLY A 98 -2.41 -1.46 -5.40
N GLY A 99 -1.73 -0.75 -6.31
CA GLY A 99 -1.92 -0.93 -7.74
C GLY A 99 -1.56 -2.33 -8.22
N CYS A 100 -0.39 -2.85 -7.81
CA CYS A 100 0.02 -4.21 -8.12
C CYS A 100 -0.97 -5.24 -7.53
N ARG A 101 -1.36 -5.09 -6.26
CA ARG A 101 -2.28 -6.01 -5.59
C ARG A 101 -3.62 -6.08 -6.31
N PHE A 102 -4.28 -4.96 -6.54
CA PHE A 102 -5.63 -4.95 -7.13
C PHE A 102 -5.63 -5.28 -8.62
N GLY A 103 -4.62 -4.84 -9.38
CA GLY A 103 -4.48 -5.18 -10.80
C GLY A 103 -4.18 -6.66 -11.02
N LEU A 104 -3.15 -7.18 -10.34
CA LEU A 104 -2.72 -8.58 -10.50
C LEU A 104 -3.70 -9.56 -9.88
N TYR A 105 -4.41 -9.18 -8.80
CA TYR A 105 -5.46 -10.02 -8.23
C TYR A 105 -6.54 -10.35 -9.26
N GLU A 106 -7.00 -9.35 -10.03
CA GLU A 106 -8.02 -9.56 -11.06
C GLU A 106 -7.49 -10.39 -12.24
N TYR A 107 -6.20 -10.27 -12.57
CA TYR A 107 -5.52 -11.10 -13.56
C TYR A 107 -5.41 -12.57 -13.10
N PHE A 108 -4.82 -12.83 -11.93
CA PHE A 108 -4.64 -14.18 -11.39
C PHE A 108 -5.97 -14.87 -11.11
N LYS A 109 -6.98 -14.12 -10.64
CA LYS A 109 -8.30 -14.68 -10.40
C LYS A 109 -8.94 -15.20 -11.67
N LYS A 110 -8.82 -14.49 -12.80
CA LYS A 110 -9.27 -15.03 -14.09
C LYS A 110 -8.45 -16.27 -14.48
N ARG A 111 -7.12 -16.15 -14.43
CA ARG A 111 -6.21 -17.23 -14.83
C ARG A 111 -6.44 -18.52 -14.04
N TYR A 112 -6.60 -18.44 -12.72
CA TYR A 112 -6.83 -19.59 -11.86
C TYR A 112 -8.27 -20.09 -11.94
N SER A 113 -9.27 -19.23 -12.19
CA SER A 113 -10.63 -19.71 -12.46
C SER A 113 -10.73 -20.52 -13.75
N ASP A 114 -9.93 -20.19 -14.77
CA ASP A 114 -9.91 -20.91 -16.05
C ASP A 114 -9.13 -22.26 -15.97
N VAL A 115 -8.17 -22.38 -15.04
CA VAL A 115 -7.32 -23.60 -14.90
C VAL A 115 -7.88 -24.56 -13.84
N LEU A 116 -8.35 -24.03 -12.71
CA LEU A 116 -8.76 -24.80 -11.54
C LEU A 116 -10.29 -24.84 -11.48
N VAL A 117 -10.93 -25.28 -12.56
CA VAL A 117 -12.40 -25.25 -12.73
C VAL A 117 -13.13 -26.05 -11.63
N ASP A 118 -12.53 -27.14 -11.16
CA ASP A 118 -13.11 -28.03 -10.13
C ASP A 118 -12.68 -27.68 -8.70
N SER A 119 -11.86 -26.65 -8.50
CA SER A 119 -11.39 -26.27 -7.16
C SER A 119 -12.34 -25.34 -6.43
N ASN A 120 -12.27 -25.37 -5.10
CA ASN A 120 -13.01 -24.44 -4.25
C ASN A 120 -12.65 -22.97 -4.58
N LYS A 121 -13.69 -22.14 -4.73
CA LYS A 121 -13.55 -20.70 -5.00
C LYS A 121 -12.65 -19.98 -3.99
N SER A 122 -12.69 -20.39 -2.72
CA SER A 122 -11.83 -19.87 -1.66
C SER A 122 -10.34 -20.10 -1.95
N THR A 123 -9.98 -21.27 -2.49
CA THR A 123 -8.60 -21.61 -2.86
C THR A 123 -8.15 -20.75 -4.04
N ILE A 124 -9.01 -20.54 -5.04
CA ILE A 124 -8.73 -19.66 -6.18
C ILE A 124 -8.47 -18.22 -5.70
N TYR A 125 -9.32 -17.67 -4.81
CA TYR A 125 -9.13 -16.32 -4.29
C TYR A 125 -7.88 -16.21 -3.41
N PHE A 126 -7.60 -17.22 -2.59
CA PHE A 126 -6.40 -17.27 -1.78
C PHE A 126 -5.14 -17.28 -2.65
N LEU A 127 -5.04 -18.20 -3.61
CA LEU A 127 -3.90 -18.28 -4.54
C LEU A 127 -3.73 -17.00 -5.36
N SER A 128 -4.84 -16.42 -5.83
CA SER A 128 -4.83 -15.16 -6.58
C SER A 128 -4.29 -14.01 -5.74
N SER A 129 -4.78 -13.89 -4.50
CA SER A 129 -4.33 -12.85 -3.57
C SER A 129 -2.88 -13.07 -3.16
N ALA A 130 -2.47 -14.31 -2.86
CA ALA A 130 -1.10 -14.63 -2.47
C ALA A 130 -0.10 -14.31 -3.59
N SER A 131 -0.41 -14.73 -4.82
CA SER A 131 0.44 -14.46 -6.00
C SER A 131 0.55 -12.96 -6.27
N ALA A 132 -0.57 -12.23 -6.20
CA ALA A 132 -0.58 -10.78 -6.37
C ALA A 132 0.22 -10.06 -5.28
N GLN A 133 0.10 -10.52 -4.02
CA GLN A 133 0.76 -9.90 -2.88
C GLN A 133 2.28 -10.05 -2.94
N ILE A 134 2.79 -11.21 -3.32
CA ILE A 134 4.25 -11.43 -3.47
C ILE A 134 4.84 -10.43 -4.47
N ILE A 135 4.19 -10.24 -5.61
CA ILE A 135 4.67 -9.30 -6.64
C ILE A 135 4.53 -7.85 -6.17
N ALA A 136 3.43 -7.52 -5.49
CA ALA A 136 3.22 -6.20 -4.92
C ALA A 136 4.30 -5.85 -3.87
N ASP A 137 4.69 -6.83 -3.06
CA ASP A 137 5.68 -6.64 -2.01
C ASP A 137 7.10 -6.47 -2.59
N VAL A 138 7.45 -7.14 -3.69
CA VAL A 138 8.71 -6.86 -4.41
C VAL A 138 8.79 -5.38 -4.84
N GLY A 139 7.67 -4.81 -5.27
CA GLY A 139 7.57 -3.39 -5.62
C GLY A 139 7.60 -2.46 -4.40
N LEU A 140 7.01 -2.88 -3.27
CA LEU A 140 6.90 -2.08 -2.04
C LEU A 140 8.20 -2.06 -1.23
N CYS A 141 8.89 -3.20 -1.09
CA CYS A 141 10.07 -3.38 -0.25
C CYS A 141 11.11 -2.26 -0.36
N PRO A 142 11.55 -1.81 -1.56
CA PRO A 142 12.54 -0.74 -1.64
C PRO A 142 12.02 0.60 -1.09
N PHE A 143 10.72 0.90 -1.21
CA PHE A 143 10.13 2.12 -0.64
C PHE A 143 10.04 2.05 0.89
N GLU A 144 9.69 0.88 1.43
CA GLU A 144 9.68 0.64 2.88
C GLU A 144 11.09 0.75 3.48
N SER A 145 12.09 0.15 2.83
CA SER A 145 13.51 0.26 3.19
C SER A 145 13.99 1.72 3.29
N VAL A 146 13.63 2.57 2.32
CA VAL A 146 13.98 4.00 2.34
C VAL A 146 13.19 4.75 3.41
N LYS A 147 11.89 4.45 3.56
CA LYS A 147 11.01 5.06 4.57
C LYS A 147 11.54 4.83 5.98
N VAL A 148 11.90 3.59 6.34
CA VAL A 148 12.39 3.24 7.68
C VAL A 148 13.68 4.01 7.99
N ARG A 149 14.61 4.13 7.04
CA ARG A 149 15.85 4.90 7.23
C ARG A 149 15.58 6.40 7.41
N VAL A 150 14.72 6.99 6.58
CA VAL A 150 14.31 8.40 6.71
C VAL A 150 13.65 8.68 8.07
N GLN A 151 12.89 7.73 8.61
CA GLN A 151 12.21 7.90 9.90
C GLN A 151 13.08 7.62 11.12
N THR A 152 14.06 6.71 11.02
CA THR A 152 14.94 6.32 12.14
C THR A 152 16.26 7.11 12.20
N GLN A 153 16.71 7.67 11.08
CA GLN A 153 17.99 8.37 10.97
C GLN A 153 17.79 9.84 10.57
N PRO A 154 17.83 10.79 11.53
CA PRO A 154 17.55 12.20 11.27
C PRO A 154 18.51 12.88 10.27
N MET A 155 19.72 12.34 10.11
CA MET A 155 20.76 12.87 9.21
C MET A 155 20.84 12.16 7.85
N PHE A 156 20.03 11.13 7.61
CA PHE A 156 20.18 10.29 6.43
C PHE A 156 19.60 10.93 5.16
N ALA A 157 18.32 11.30 5.18
CA ALA A 157 17.66 12.01 4.07
C ALA A 157 16.36 12.70 4.55
N LYS A 158 15.94 13.77 3.85
CA LYS A 158 14.70 14.52 4.15
C LYS A 158 13.43 13.89 3.55
N GLY A 159 13.58 12.94 2.62
CA GLY A 159 12.46 12.28 1.95
C GLY A 159 12.90 11.17 0.99
N LEU A 160 11.94 10.60 0.26
CA LEU A 160 12.18 9.52 -0.70
C LEU A 160 13.18 9.88 -1.79
N VAL A 161 13.06 11.08 -2.35
CA VAL A 161 13.83 11.52 -3.54
C VAL A 161 15.32 11.60 -3.24
N ASP A 162 15.66 12.04 -2.02
CA ASP A 162 17.04 12.11 -1.53
C ASP A 162 17.49 10.79 -0.90
N GLY A 163 16.55 9.99 -0.40
CA GLY A 163 16.81 8.73 0.31
C GLY A 163 17.12 7.56 -0.62
N PHE A 164 16.38 7.41 -1.73
CA PHE A 164 16.60 6.32 -2.69
C PHE A 164 18.02 6.29 -3.26
N PRO A 165 18.57 7.41 -3.78
CA PRO A 165 19.94 7.44 -4.29
C PRO A 165 20.98 7.15 -3.21
N ARG A 166 20.72 7.59 -1.97
CA ARG A 166 21.61 7.35 -0.83
C ARG A 166 21.63 5.90 -0.42
N VAL A 167 20.47 5.26 -0.25
CA VAL A 167 20.38 3.82 0.07
C VAL A 167 21.11 3.01 -0.99
N TYR A 168 20.86 3.31 -2.27
CA TYR A 168 21.53 2.62 -3.37
C TYR A 168 23.05 2.83 -3.36
N ALA A 169 23.52 4.04 -3.04
CA ALA A 169 24.96 4.34 -2.97
C ALA A 169 25.65 3.70 -1.76
N THR A 170 24.98 3.58 -0.61
CA THR A 170 25.58 2.99 0.61
C THR A 170 25.47 1.48 0.69
N GLU A 171 24.38 0.89 0.20
CA GLU A 171 24.04 -0.51 0.45
C GLU A 171 23.75 -1.33 -0.83
N GLY A 172 23.71 -0.67 -2.00
CA GLY A 172 23.46 -1.34 -3.28
C GLY A 172 22.03 -1.88 -3.40
N LEU A 173 21.87 -2.94 -4.19
CA LEU A 173 20.56 -3.55 -4.50
C LEU A 173 19.96 -4.36 -3.35
N SER A 174 20.74 -4.67 -2.30
CA SER A 174 20.30 -5.46 -1.14
C SER A 174 19.86 -4.62 0.07
N GLY A 175 19.96 -3.29 -0.01
CA GLY A 175 19.62 -2.35 1.08
C GLY A 175 18.14 -2.02 1.22
#